data_AF-A0A2A7BKV8-F1
#
_entry.id   AF-A0A2A7BKV8-F1
#
_cell.length_a   1.000
_cell.length_b   1.000
_cell.length_c   1.000
_cell.angle_alpha   90.00
_cell.angle_beta   90.00
_cell.angle_gamma   90.00
#
_symmetry.space_group_name_H-M   'P 1'
#
loop_
_entity.id
_entity.type
_entity.pdbx_description
1 polymer ?
#
loop_
_entity_poly.entity_id
_entity_poly.type
_entity_poly.pdbx_seq_one_letter_code
_entity_poly.pdbx_strand_id
1 'polypeptide(L)'
;GLSEEQADKHYIHYVEENHSPDYYMYATSYRTAYVGDAIQYVLDINKFIKDGWGPWHEAGHLRQQSPWKFYNMTEVQNNIYSLSVEKAFTSNQPFRLQQEGAYTKAFQYLEQSIKNYDEISDAFVKLVMLWQLQLAYGEDFYPKLHQLYRDMPSDELPQTDENKKQLFMISASKVAKQNLMPFFEKWGLRPNNDTIQKVAALGYPILTAEIWKGTDSNPIKPNVPNANNILEGRQFAWSMKGISDFEFAKINFNKSAEEMQVDLKAGVPHHYFNETYASIKVQNASGKVVYKKDIYGNKQQNAESQKVPVKVGDYIELTHLEGVHRATLTNIDNSKQESFGKKAMYEVTKEGLKKIEKMPESTILDGNQFAWSLKGISDFEFAKINFNKSTEEMQMDLKAGVPHHYFNE
;
A
#
# COMPACT_ATOMS: atom_id res chain seq x y z
N GLY A 1 13.98 5.53 3.26
CA GLY A 1 13.74 4.09 3.49
C GLY A 1 14.93 3.37 4.10
N LEU A 2 15.72 4.06 4.93
CA LEU A 2 16.69 3.48 5.85
C LEU A 2 16.32 4.09 7.20
N SER A 3 16.18 3.28 8.25
CA SER A 3 16.14 3.80 9.61
C SER A 3 17.50 4.39 10.00
N GLU A 4 17.58 5.14 11.10
CA GLU A 4 18.85 5.63 11.62
C GLU A 4 19.85 4.49 11.91
N GLU A 5 19.35 3.35 12.41
CA GLU A 5 20.15 2.15 12.65
C GLU A 5 20.67 1.49 11.35
N GLN A 6 19.93 1.64 10.25
CA GLN A 6 20.26 1.08 8.93
C GLN A 6 21.01 2.07 8.03
N ALA A 7 21.05 3.35 8.40
CA ALA A 7 21.72 4.38 7.63
C ALA A 7 23.23 4.12 7.63
N ASP A 8 23.88 4.51 6.53
CA ASP A 8 25.33 4.44 6.45
C ASP A 8 25.95 5.26 7.58
N LYS A 9 26.93 4.68 8.28
CA LYS A 9 27.67 5.34 9.36
C LYS A 9 28.68 6.36 8.83
N HIS A 10 28.97 6.33 7.53
CA HIS A 10 29.83 7.33 6.89
C HIS A 10 29.06 8.63 6.67
N TYR A 11 29.67 9.74 7.08
CA TYR A 11 29.14 11.08 6.83
C TYR A 11 29.31 11.50 5.36
N ILE A 12 28.43 12.39 4.91
CA ILE A 12 28.63 13.10 3.64
C ILE A 12 29.72 14.15 3.86
N HIS A 13 30.75 14.12 3.03
CA HIS A 13 31.85 15.08 3.08
C HIS A 13 31.61 16.23 2.10
N TYR A 14 31.53 17.46 2.61
CA TYR A 14 31.41 18.69 1.82
C TYR A 14 32.79 19.36 1.72
N VAL A 15 33.26 19.64 0.51
CA VAL A 15 34.62 20.14 0.26
C VAL A 15 34.59 21.44 -0.54
N GLU A 16 35.24 22.48 -0.03
CA GLU A 16 35.59 23.66 -0.84
C GLU A 16 36.70 23.27 -1.81
N GLU A 17 36.48 23.48 -3.12
CA GLU A 17 37.44 23.15 -4.17
C GLU A 17 37.96 24.44 -4.81
N ASN A 18 39.27 24.64 -4.76
CA ASN A 18 39.89 25.89 -5.19
C ASN A 18 40.16 25.95 -6.70
N HIS A 19 40.08 24.82 -7.41
CA HIS A 19 40.38 24.81 -8.84
C HIS A 19 39.69 23.68 -9.59
N SER A 20 38.60 24.03 -10.29
CA SER A 20 38.03 23.18 -11.33
C SER A 20 37.31 24.07 -12.35
N PRO A 21 37.93 24.40 -13.50
CA PRO A 21 37.40 25.41 -14.42
C PRO A 21 36.06 25.03 -15.05
N ASP A 22 35.70 23.74 -15.06
CA ASP A 22 34.55 23.22 -15.80
C ASP A 22 33.32 22.93 -14.93
N TYR A 23 33.40 23.11 -13.60
CA TYR A 23 32.33 22.73 -12.66
C TYR A 23 32.01 23.84 -11.66
N TYR A 24 30.74 24.02 -11.33
CA TYR A 24 30.28 24.94 -10.28
C TYR A 24 30.11 24.22 -8.93
N MET A 25 29.39 23.09 -8.94
CA MET A 25 29.26 22.12 -7.86
C MET A 25 29.30 20.73 -8.49
N TYR A 26 29.78 19.73 -7.76
CA TYR A 26 29.76 18.34 -8.24
C TYR A 26 29.82 17.32 -7.11
N ALA A 27 29.34 16.11 -7.38
CA ALA A 27 29.44 14.95 -6.51
C ALA A 27 30.29 13.86 -7.16
N THR A 28 31.15 13.22 -6.36
CA THR A 28 31.94 12.07 -6.79
C THR A 28 32.11 11.10 -5.63
N SER A 29 32.90 10.04 -5.82
CA SER A 29 33.20 9.10 -4.76
C SER A 29 33.65 9.84 -3.50
N TYR A 30 33.00 9.52 -2.38
CA TYR A 30 33.27 10.01 -1.02
C TYR A 30 32.90 11.47 -0.69
N ARG A 31 32.63 12.35 -1.66
CA ARG A 31 32.45 13.79 -1.37
C ARG A 31 31.53 14.52 -2.35
N THR A 32 30.98 15.64 -1.89
CA THR A 32 30.51 16.75 -2.72
C THR A 32 31.52 17.88 -2.68
N ALA A 33 31.66 18.61 -3.77
CA ALA A 33 32.64 19.67 -3.94
C ALA A 33 32.00 20.95 -4.51
N TYR A 34 32.47 22.10 -4.05
CA TYR A 34 31.90 23.41 -4.32
C TYR A 34 33.02 24.36 -4.74
N VAL A 35 32.98 24.85 -5.98
CA VAL A 35 34.07 25.62 -6.56
C VAL A 35 33.96 27.10 -6.21
N GLY A 36 35.03 27.67 -5.67
CA GLY A 36 35.08 29.08 -5.30
C GLY A 36 34.03 29.43 -4.23
N ASP A 37 33.22 30.46 -4.49
CA ASP A 37 32.24 30.94 -3.51
C ASP A 37 31.01 30.03 -3.38
N ALA A 38 30.87 28.98 -4.20
CA ALA A 38 29.76 28.03 -4.12
C ALA A 38 29.62 27.36 -2.74
N ILE A 39 30.72 27.23 -1.98
CA ILE A 39 30.70 26.66 -0.63
C ILE A 39 29.84 27.48 0.35
N GLN A 40 29.58 28.76 0.05
CA GLN A 40 28.70 29.61 0.87
C GLN A 40 27.28 29.03 1.01
N TYR A 41 26.81 28.26 0.04
CA TYR A 41 25.51 27.59 0.09
C TYR A 41 25.48 26.43 1.08
N VAL A 42 26.64 25.93 1.51
CA VAL A 42 26.80 24.93 2.57
C VAL A 42 27.00 25.59 3.93
N LEU A 43 27.82 26.65 3.99
CA LEU A 43 28.28 27.26 5.24
C LEU A 43 27.29 28.30 5.83
N ASP A 44 26.57 29.03 4.98
CA ASP A 44 25.55 29.98 5.44
C ASP A 44 24.22 29.26 5.62
N ILE A 45 23.79 29.09 6.87
CA ILE A 45 22.56 28.38 7.22
C ILE A 45 21.31 28.99 6.56
N ASN A 46 21.27 30.31 6.35
CA ASN A 46 20.13 30.95 5.70
C ASN A 46 20.10 30.61 4.21
N LYS A 47 21.27 30.58 3.55
CA LYS A 47 21.38 30.15 2.15
C LYS A 47 21.09 28.67 2.02
N PHE A 48 21.65 27.84 2.90
CA PHE A 48 21.40 26.41 2.89
C PHE A 48 19.92 26.08 3.05
N ILE A 49 19.17 26.80 3.91
CA ILE A 49 17.75 26.52 4.12
C ILE A 49 16.87 27.11 3.01
N LYS A 50 17.15 28.34 2.54
CA LYS A 50 16.24 29.09 1.63
C LYS A 50 16.60 28.97 0.15
N ASP A 51 17.85 28.64 -0.17
CA ASP A 51 18.39 28.56 -1.53
C ASP A 51 19.44 27.43 -1.66
N GLY A 52 19.26 26.34 -0.90
CA GLY A 52 20.24 25.26 -0.76
C GLY A 52 20.21 24.21 -1.87
N TRP A 53 19.52 24.46 -2.98
CA TRP A 53 19.29 23.44 -4.02
C TRP A 53 20.56 22.79 -4.52
N GLY A 54 21.63 23.57 -4.75
CA GLY A 54 22.93 23.04 -5.19
C GLY A 54 23.49 21.99 -4.24
N PRO A 55 23.76 22.32 -2.96
CA PRO A 55 24.18 21.33 -1.97
C PRO A 55 23.26 20.10 -1.83
N TRP A 56 21.94 20.29 -1.88
CA TRP A 56 20.98 19.18 -1.80
C TRP A 56 21.05 18.27 -3.03
N HIS A 57 21.21 18.85 -4.22
CA HIS A 57 21.35 18.16 -5.49
C HIS A 57 22.61 17.29 -5.53
N GLU A 58 23.75 17.82 -5.10
CA GLU A 58 24.99 17.05 -5.01
C GLU A 58 24.90 15.90 -4.01
N ALA A 59 24.31 16.15 -2.83
CA ALA A 59 24.04 15.09 -1.86
C ALA A 59 23.07 14.03 -2.41
N GLY A 60 22.15 14.43 -3.29
CA GLY A 60 21.24 13.54 -4.00
C GLY A 60 21.96 12.58 -4.94
N HIS A 61 23.01 13.02 -5.64
CA HIS A 61 23.82 12.14 -6.51
C HIS A 61 24.44 10.98 -5.73
N LEU A 62 24.90 11.22 -4.51
CA LEU A 62 25.46 10.18 -3.64
C LEU A 62 24.41 9.13 -3.19
N ARG A 63 23.12 9.42 -3.35
CA ARG A 63 22.01 8.52 -2.98
C ARG A 63 21.33 7.86 -4.18
N GLN A 64 21.72 8.20 -5.41
CA GLN A 64 21.11 7.61 -6.60
C GLN A 64 21.31 6.10 -6.70
N GLN A 65 20.25 5.37 -7.06
CA GLN A 65 20.31 3.93 -7.25
C GLN A 65 20.44 3.59 -8.73
N SER A 66 21.60 3.04 -9.10
CA SER A 66 21.90 2.58 -10.46
C SER A 66 20.83 1.66 -11.09
N PRO A 67 20.22 0.69 -10.34
CA PRO A 67 19.24 -0.24 -10.90
C PRO A 67 17.98 0.36 -11.53
N TRP A 68 17.63 1.61 -11.23
CA TRP A 68 16.53 2.32 -11.91
C TRP A 68 16.95 3.69 -12.43
N LYS A 69 18.26 3.93 -12.55
CA LYS A 69 18.83 5.06 -13.27
C LYS A 69 19.05 4.64 -14.73
N PHE A 70 18.01 4.80 -15.54
CA PHE A 70 18.04 4.57 -17.00
C PHE A 70 18.49 5.83 -17.77
N TYR A 71 18.42 5.78 -19.10
CA TYR A 71 18.90 6.81 -20.01
C TYR A 71 18.49 8.24 -19.60
N ASN A 72 19.48 9.15 -19.52
CA ASN A 72 19.30 10.56 -19.15
C ASN A 72 18.59 10.81 -17.80
N MET A 73 18.77 9.93 -16.81
CA MET A 73 18.20 10.09 -15.46
C MET A 73 19.20 10.59 -14.40
N THR A 74 20.48 10.78 -14.74
CA THR A 74 21.51 11.25 -13.77
C THR A 74 21.15 12.59 -13.14
N GLU A 75 20.71 13.57 -13.93
CA GLU A 75 20.30 14.90 -13.45
C GLU A 75 18.81 15.00 -13.08
N VAL A 76 18.11 13.85 -13.04
CA VAL A 76 16.67 13.80 -12.76
C VAL A 76 16.42 13.10 -11.43
N GLN A 77 16.92 11.88 -11.27
CA GLN A 77 16.61 11.03 -10.12
C GLN A 77 17.15 11.62 -8.81
N ASN A 78 18.33 12.26 -8.84
CA ASN A 78 18.90 12.92 -7.66
C ASN A 78 18.00 14.03 -7.11
N ASN A 79 17.26 14.72 -7.98
CA ASN A 79 16.40 15.83 -7.58
C ASN A 79 15.13 15.40 -6.83
N ILE A 80 14.80 14.09 -6.75
CA ILE A 80 13.79 13.60 -5.79
C ILE A 80 14.24 13.91 -4.35
N TYR A 81 15.55 13.76 -4.07
CA TYR A 81 16.11 14.07 -2.76
C TYR A 81 16.11 15.58 -2.50
N SER A 82 16.48 16.39 -3.51
CA SER A 82 16.43 17.85 -3.42
C SER A 82 15.03 18.36 -3.10
N LEU A 83 14.00 17.84 -3.79
CA LEU A 83 12.60 18.17 -3.50
C LEU A 83 12.16 17.71 -2.10
N SER A 84 12.64 16.55 -1.65
CA SER A 84 12.36 16.07 -0.29
C SER A 84 12.96 16.99 0.78
N VAL A 85 14.16 17.53 0.56
CA VAL A 85 14.80 18.50 1.46
C VAL A 85 14.10 19.85 1.41
N GLU A 86 13.78 20.36 0.21
CA GLU A 86 13.02 21.61 0.06
C GLU A 86 11.70 21.51 0.83
N LYS A 87 10.95 20.42 0.62
CA LYS A 87 9.70 20.13 1.31
C LYS A 87 9.84 20.13 2.83
N ALA A 88 10.94 19.58 3.36
CA ALA A 88 11.21 19.57 4.80
C ALA A 88 11.43 20.99 5.36
N PHE A 89 12.17 21.85 4.64
CA PHE A 89 12.43 23.22 5.06
C PHE A 89 11.26 24.19 4.83
N THR A 90 10.34 23.87 3.91
CA THR A 90 9.19 24.73 3.55
C THR A 90 7.88 24.27 4.19
N SER A 91 7.93 23.51 5.29
CA SER A 91 6.71 23.02 5.98
C SER A 91 5.76 22.26 5.04
N ASN A 92 6.30 21.37 4.23
CA ASN A 92 5.59 20.57 3.22
C ASN A 92 5.04 21.34 2.01
N GLN A 93 5.62 22.49 1.65
CA GLN A 93 5.21 23.31 0.50
C GLN A 93 6.40 23.58 -0.43
N PRO A 94 6.92 22.56 -1.15
CA PRO A 94 8.00 22.76 -2.10
C PRO A 94 7.52 23.65 -3.25
N PHE A 95 8.44 24.42 -3.83
CA PHE A 95 8.10 25.45 -4.83
C PHE A 95 9.00 25.40 -6.07
N ARG A 96 10.11 24.63 -6.07
CA ARG A 96 11.04 24.63 -7.22
C ARG A 96 10.35 24.23 -8.53
N LEU A 97 9.56 23.16 -8.54
CA LEU A 97 8.86 22.72 -9.76
C LEU A 97 7.91 23.79 -10.30
N GLN A 98 7.27 24.55 -9.42
CA GLN A 98 6.40 25.66 -9.80
C GLN A 98 7.21 26.85 -10.32
N GLN A 99 8.32 27.20 -9.65
CA GLN A 99 9.23 28.28 -10.04
C GLN A 99 9.84 28.05 -11.42
N GLU A 100 10.24 26.81 -11.74
CA GLU A 100 10.81 26.42 -13.04
C GLU A 100 9.75 26.30 -14.16
N GLY A 101 8.46 26.49 -13.83
CA GLY A 101 7.35 26.26 -14.76
C GLY A 101 7.25 24.79 -15.22
N ALA A 102 7.83 23.86 -14.45
CA ALA A 102 7.99 22.46 -14.83
C ALA A 102 6.64 21.76 -15.06
N TYR A 103 5.65 22.03 -14.21
CA TYR A 103 4.29 21.49 -14.38
C TYR A 103 3.63 21.96 -15.68
N THR A 104 3.76 23.25 -16.03
CA THR A 104 3.20 23.79 -17.28
C THR A 104 3.84 23.13 -18.50
N LYS A 105 5.18 23.04 -18.53
CA LYS A 105 5.91 22.35 -19.61
C LYS A 105 5.56 20.87 -19.68
N ALA A 106 5.43 20.19 -18.54
CA ALA A 106 5.01 18.80 -18.46
C ALA A 106 3.60 18.59 -19.03
N PHE A 107 2.63 19.43 -18.69
CA PHE A 107 1.27 19.31 -19.20
C PHE A 107 1.21 19.54 -20.71
N GLN A 108 1.97 20.51 -21.24
CA GLN A 108 2.12 20.70 -22.68
C GLN A 108 2.72 19.47 -23.37
N TYR A 109 3.71 18.82 -22.76
CA TYR A 109 4.26 17.55 -23.25
C TYR A 109 3.20 16.43 -23.25
N LEU A 110 2.41 16.31 -22.17
CA LEU A 110 1.40 15.27 -22.02
C LEU A 110 0.27 15.36 -23.07
N GLU A 111 -0.02 16.56 -23.56
CA GLU A 111 -1.00 16.82 -24.62
C GLU A 111 -0.55 16.40 -26.03
N GLN A 112 0.74 16.14 -26.24
CA GLN A 112 1.27 15.73 -27.54
C GLN A 112 0.72 14.36 -27.97
N SER A 113 0.47 14.17 -29.28
CA SER A 113 -0.05 12.91 -29.82
C SER A 113 0.99 11.79 -29.82
N ILE A 114 2.27 12.12 -30.04
CA ILE A 114 3.40 11.21 -29.97
C ILE A 114 4.27 11.62 -28.80
N LYS A 115 4.48 10.72 -27.85
CA LYS A 115 5.31 10.93 -26.67
C LYS A 115 6.41 9.88 -26.58
N ASN A 116 7.61 10.34 -26.26
CA ASN A 116 8.75 9.51 -25.91
C ASN A 116 9.42 10.13 -24.67
N TYR A 117 9.43 9.41 -23.55
CA TYR A 117 10.01 9.93 -22.31
C TYR A 117 11.52 10.13 -22.43
N ASP A 118 12.20 9.29 -23.21
CA ASP A 118 13.66 9.35 -23.37
C ASP A 118 14.11 10.66 -24.05
N GLU A 119 13.28 11.21 -24.93
CA GLU A 119 13.52 12.43 -25.71
C GLU A 119 13.23 13.73 -24.97
N ILE A 120 12.67 13.69 -23.76
CA ILE A 120 12.47 14.90 -22.95
C ILE A 120 13.86 15.43 -22.55
N SER A 121 14.21 16.63 -23.03
CA SER A 121 15.50 17.27 -22.75
C SER A 121 15.52 18.03 -21.42
N ASP A 122 14.38 18.54 -20.95
CA ASP A 122 14.25 19.27 -19.69
C ASP A 122 14.17 18.28 -18.50
N ALA A 123 15.22 18.29 -17.66
CA ALA A 123 15.31 17.42 -16.49
C ALA A 123 14.19 17.65 -15.47
N PHE A 124 13.71 18.89 -15.32
CA PHE A 124 12.61 19.21 -14.43
C PHE A 124 11.28 18.67 -14.96
N VAL A 125 11.07 18.65 -16.29
CA VAL A 125 9.90 18.00 -16.89
C VAL A 125 9.91 16.49 -16.64
N LYS A 126 11.07 15.84 -16.77
CA LYS A 126 11.23 14.42 -16.40
C LYS A 126 10.96 14.18 -14.91
N LEU A 127 11.44 15.07 -14.05
CA LEU A 127 11.26 15.01 -12.60
C LEU A 127 9.79 15.10 -12.18
N VAL A 128 8.95 15.85 -12.91
CA VAL A 128 7.50 15.93 -12.62
C VAL A 128 6.84 14.54 -12.62
N MET A 129 7.16 13.66 -13.58
CA MET A 129 6.64 12.28 -13.59
C MET A 129 6.99 11.54 -12.29
N LEU A 130 8.25 11.64 -11.87
CA LEU A 130 8.71 11.00 -10.64
C LEU A 130 7.97 11.58 -9.43
N TRP A 131 7.94 12.91 -9.31
CA TRP A 131 7.33 13.57 -8.17
C TRP A 131 5.82 13.32 -8.06
N GLN A 132 5.10 13.18 -9.19
CA GLN A 132 3.69 12.81 -9.21
C GLN A 132 3.41 11.45 -8.55
N LEU A 133 4.33 10.50 -8.60
CA LEU A 133 4.20 9.24 -7.86
C LEU A 133 4.23 9.47 -6.34
N GLN A 134 5.11 10.36 -5.85
CA GLN A 134 5.13 10.73 -4.44
C GLN A 134 3.87 11.51 -4.03
N LEU A 135 3.40 12.44 -4.86
CA LEU A 135 2.16 13.17 -4.61
C LEU A 135 0.94 12.23 -4.53
N ALA A 136 0.89 11.22 -5.40
CA ALA A 136 -0.18 10.24 -5.47
C ALA A 136 -0.18 9.24 -4.29
N TYR A 137 0.98 8.67 -3.97
CA TYR A 137 1.11 7.53 -3.05
C TYR A 137 1.74 7.86 -1.68
N GLY A 138 2.22 9.09 -1.50
CA GLY A 138 2.75 9.59 -0.23
C GLY A 138 4.23 9.34 0.00
N GLU A 139 4.70 9.78 1.18
CA GLU A 139 6.12 9.84 1.57
C GLU A 139 6.82 8.47 1.57
N ASP A 140 6.06 7.38 1.75
CA ASP A 140 6.63 6.03 1.80
C ASP A 140 6.89 5.43 0.42
N PHE A 141 6.41 6.04 -0.67
CA PHE A 141 6.54 5.49 -2.02
C PHE A 141 8.01 5.26 -2.40
N TYR A 142 8.83 6.32 -2.38
CA TYR A 142 10.25 6.18 -2.69
C TYR A 142 10.99 5.34 -1.66
N PRO A 143 10.87 5.55 -0.34
CA PRO A 143 11.43 4.65 0.67
C PRO A 143 11.24 3.16 0.38
N LYS A 144 10.00 2.73 0.05
CA LYS A 144 9.67 1.35 -0.28
C LYS A 144 10.25 0.91 -1.62
N LEU A 145 10.20 1.77 -2.65
CA LEU A 145 10.84 1.49 -3.94
C LEU A 145 12.35 1.24 -3.78
N HIS A 146 13.02 2.07 -2.98
CA HIS A 146 14.45 1.94 -2.74
C HIS A 146 14.81 0.66 -2.00
N GLN A 147 13.99 0.23 -1.04
CA GLN A 147 14.14 -1.04 -0.34
C GLN A 147 13.97 -2.22 -1.30
N LEU A 148 12.91 -2.21 -2.12
CA LEU A 148 12.65 -3.25 -3.12
C LEU A 148 13.84 -3.48 -4.05
N TYR A 149 14.52 -2.42 -4.49
CA TYR A 149 15.73 -2.56 -5.31
C TYR A 149 16.98 -3.02 -4.54
N ARG A 150 17.10 -2.70 -3.25
CA ARG A 150 18.24 -3.17 -2.42
C ARG A 150 18.13 -4.65 -2.06
N ASP A 151 16.90 -5.11 -1.86
CA ASP A 151 16.63 -6.51 -1.49
C ASP A 151 16.64 -7.45 -2.72
N MET A 152 16.78 -6.89 -3.92
CA MET A 152 16.81 -7.63 -5.17
C MET A 152 18.13 -8.42 -5.33
N PRO A 153 18.08 -9.72 -5.65
CA PRO A 153 19.26 -10.50 -5.98
C PRO A 153 20.07 -9.86 -7.11
N SER A 154 21.41 -9.96 -7.03
CA SER A 154 22.31 -9.30 -7.97
C SER A 154 22.12 -9.74 -9.43
N ASP A 155 21.70 -11.00 -9.64
CA ASP A 155 21.39 -11.60 -10.94
C ASP A 155 20.03 -11.16 -11.51
N GLU A 156 19.14 -10.60 -10.67
CA GLU A 156 17.88 -10.00 -11.10
C GLU A 156 18.00 -8.50 -11.43
N LEU A 157 19.12 -7.86 -11.09
CA LEU A 157 19.32 -6.44 -11.34
C LEU A 157 19.41 -6.13 -12.85
N PRO A 158 18.69 -5.11 -13.33
CA PRO A 158 18.61 -4.79 -14.75
C PRO A 158 19.92 -4.16 -15.25
N GLN A 159 20.40 -4.62 -16.40
CA GLN A 159 21.68 -4.18 -16.97
C GLN A 159 21.52 -3.10 -18.04
N THR A 160 20.48 -3.19 -18.88
CA THR A 160 20.23 -2.23 -19.97
C THR A 160 19.23 -1.15 -19.55
N ASP A 161 19.31 0.03 -20.18
CA ASP A 161 18.35 1.11 -19.92
C ASP A 161 16.91 0.69 -20.19
N GLU A 162 16.68 -0.13 -21.21
CA GLU A 162 15.35 -0.68 -21.49
C GLU A 162 14.86 -1.56 -20.33
N ASN A 163 15.68 -2.52 -19.86
CA ASN A 163 15.29 -3.39 -18.75
C ASN A 163 15.08 -2.61 -17.45
N LYS A 164 15.86 -1.54 -17.22
CA LYS A 164 15.69 -0.63 -16.08
C LYS A 164 14.34 0.09 -16.13
N LYS A 165 13.93 0.62 -17.30
CA LYS A 165 12.61 1.24 -17.49
C LYS A 165 11.49 0.26 -17.22
N GLN A 166 11.55 -0.92 -17.83
CA GLN A 166 10.54 -1.97 -17.65
C GLN A 166 10.42 -2.39 -16.18
N LEU A 167 11.54 -2.65 -15.51
CA LEU A 167 11.54 -3.01 -14.09
C LEU A 167 11.09 -1.87 -13.18
N PHE A 168 11.39 -0.62 -13.51
CA PHE A 168 10.88 0.54 -12.78
C PHE A 168 9.36 0.59 -12.83
N MET A 169 8.74 0.37 -13.99
CA MET A 169 7.27 0.36 -14.11
C MET A 169 6.62 -0.77 -13.30
N ILE A 170 7.23 -1.97 -13.29
CA ILE A 170 6.79 -3.11 -12.47
C ILE A 170 6.94 -2.78 -10.97
N SER A 171 8.11 -2.30 -10.57
CA SER A 171 8.44 -2.03 -9.16
C SER A 171 7.60 -0.90 -8.58
N ALA A 172 7.37 0.17 -9.35
CA ALA A 172 6.47 1.25 -9.00
C ALA A 172 5.03 0.72 -8.80
N SER A 173 4.55 -0.15 -9.68
CA SER A 173 3.21 -0.76 -9.55
C SER A 173 3.10 -1.63 -8.28
N LYS A 174 4.15 -2.39 -7.95
CA LYS A 174 4.24 -3.17 -6.70
C LYS A 174 4.15 -2.28 -5.46
N VAL A 175 4.93 -1.20 -5.42
CA VAL A 175 4.94 -0.27 -4.28
C VAL A 175 3.61 0.46 -4.14
N ALA A 176 3.04 0.91 -5.26
CA ALA A 176 1.74 1.57 -5.31
C ALA A 176 0.57 0.63 -4.96
N LYS A 177 0.77 -0.70 -5.03
CA LYS A 177 -0.31 -1.70 -5.01
C LYS A 177 -1.42 -1.36 -6.02
N GLN A 178 -1.03 -0.79 -7.15
CA GLN A 178 -1.90 -0.33 -8.22
C GLN A 178 -1.22 -0.58 -9.56
N ASN A 179 -1.96 -1.01 -10.57
CA ASN A 179 -1.43 -1.15 -11.91
C ASN A 179 -1.26 0.25 -12.53
N LEU A 180 0.01 0.69 -12.63
CA LEU A 180 0.42 2.02 -13.10
C LEU A 180 0.66 2.10 -14.62
N MET A 181 0.37 1.06 -15.40
CA MET A 181 0.58 1.10 -16.86
C MET A 181 -0.05 2.34 -17.52
N PRO A 182 -1.30 2.74 -17.21
CA PRO A 182 -1.89 3.94 -17.79
C PRO A 182 -1.10 5.22 -17.50
N PHE A 183 -0.47 5.33 -16.33
CA PHE A 183 0.35 6.48 -15.97
C PHE A 183 1.63 6.55 -16.80
N PHE A 184 2.35 5.44 -16.95
CA PHE A 184 3.59 5.40 -17.70
C PHE A 184 3.36 5.59 -19.21
N GLU A 185 2.29 5.00 -19.75
CA GLU A 185 1.85 5.23 -21.13
C GLU A 185 1.56 6.72 -21.39
N LYS A 186 0.89 7.40 -20.46
CA LYS A 186 0.63 8.85 -20.56
C LYS A 186 1.92 9.66 -20.60
N TRP A 187 2.96 9.24 -19.90
CA TRP A 187 4.27 9.88 -19.93
C TRP A 187 5.15 9.45 -21.11
N GLY A 188 4.69 8.54 -21.96
CA GLY A 188 5.49 8.02 -23.07
C GLY A 188 6.62 7.09 -22.62
N LEU A 189 6.59 6.58 -21.38
CA LEU A 189 7.45 5.52 -20.89
C LEU A 189 6.76 4.18 -21.19
N ARG A 190 7.10 3.58 -22.33
CA ARG A 190 6.27 2.54 -22.96
C ARG A 190 6.50 1.16 -22.34
N PRO A 191 5.50 0.55 -21.67
CA PRO A 191 5.61 -0.83 -21.23
C PRO A 191 5.58 -1.78 -22.43
N ASN A 192 6.41 -2.82 -22.39
CA ASN A 192 6.33 -3.92 -23.36
C ASN A 192 5.32 -4.99 -22.90
N ASN A 193 5.02 -5.96 -23.77
CA ASN A 193 4.03 -7.00 -23.47
C ASN A 193 4.38 -7.84 -22.22
N ASP A 194 5.66 -8.13 -22.00
CA ASP A 194 6.11 -8.88 -20.82
C ASP A 194 5.85 -8.09 -19.52
N THR A 195 6.14 -6.79 -19.52
CA THR A 195 5.82 -5.89 -18.39
C THR A 195 4.33 -5.80 -18.13
N ILE A 196 3.51 -5.62 -19.18
CA ILE A 196 2.04 -5.57 -19.05
C ILE A 196 1.52 -6.87 -18.42
N GLN A 197 1.98 -8.03 -18.90
CA GLN A 197 1.59 -9.33 -18.36
C GLN A 197 2.04 -9.51 -16.91
N LYS A 198 3.28 -9.15 -16.58
CA LYS A 198 3.82 -9.22 -15.22
C LYS A 198 3.04 -8.35 -14.25
N VAL A 199 2.66 -7.13 -14.64
CA VAL A 199 1.87 -6.24 -13.78
C VAL A 199 0.42 -6.71 -13.66
N ALA A 200 -0.19 -7.19 -14.74
CA ALA A 200 -1.53 -7.76 -14.72
C ALA A 200 -1.61 -8.98 -13.78
N ALA A 201 -0.59 -9.85 -13.79
CA ALA A 201 -0.51 -11.02 -12.92
C ALA A 201 -0.42 -10.68 -11.42
N LEU A 202 -0.08 -9.44 -11.04
CA LEU A 202 -0.11 -8.99 -9.64
C LEU A 202 -1.53 -8.78 -9.10
N GLY A 203 -2.54 -8.71 -9.98
CA GLY A 203 -3.95 -8.58 -9.59
C GLY A 203 -4.32 -7.21 -8.99
N TYR A 204 -3.48 -6.19 -9.15
CA TYR A 204 -3.77 -4.85 -8.63
C TYR A 204 -4.83 -4.11 -9.46
N PRO A 205 -5.65 -3.25 -8.83
CA PRO A 205 -6.61 -2.43 -9.56
C PRO A 205 -5.89 -1.54 -10.58
N ILE A 206 -6.50 -1.37 -11.75
CA ILE A 206 -5.99 -0.47 -12.79
C ILE A 206 -6.14 0.98 -12.32
N LEU A 207 -5.11 1.79 -12.54
CA LEU A 207 -5.17 3.22 -12.26
C LEU A 207 -6.19 3.91 -13.17
N THR A 208 -7.22 4.50 -12.56
CA THR A 208 -8.23 5.32 -13.25
C THR A 208 -8.09 6.82 -12.96
N ALA A 209 -7.49 7.17 -11.83
CA ALA A 209 -7.23 8.57 -11.48
C ALA A 209 -6.11 9.14 -12.35
N GLU A 210 -6.32 10.36 -12.86
CA GLU A 210 -5.36 11.05 -13.73
C GLU A 210 -4.19 11.67 -12.93
N ILE A 211 -3.43 10.85 -12.20
CA ILE A 211 -2.34 11.33 -11.31
C ILE A 211 -1.26 12.10 -12.09
N TRP A 212 -1.17 11.91 -13.41
CA TRP A 212 -0.30 12.69 -14.30
C TRP A 212 -0.68 14.17 -14.43
N LYS A 213 -1.83 14.59 -13.87
CA LYS A 213 -2.22 16.00 -13.74
C LYS A 213 -1.95 16.59 -12.35
N GLY A 214 -1.39 15.79 -11.42
CA GLY A 214 -1.13 16.23 -10.06
C GLY A 214 -0.01 17.28 -9.98
N THR A 215 -0.19 18.25 -9.09
CA THR A 215 0.82 19.25 -8.70
C THR A 215 0.95 19.32 -7.18
N ASP A 216 1.96 20.03 -6.67
CA ASP A 216 2.10 20.27 -5.22
C ASP A 216 0.88 20.96 -4.60
N SER A 217 0.29 21.92 -5.33
CA SER A 217 -0.90 22.68 -4.90
C SER A 217 -2.21 21.93 -5.09
N ASN A 218 -2.26 20.95 -5.99
CA ASN A 218 -3.43 20.13 -6.26
C ASN A 218 -3.01 18.67 -6.52
N PRO A 219 -2.62 17.94 -5.46
CA PRO A 219 -2.20 16.56 -5.60
C PRO A 219 -3.42 15.67 -5.91
N ILE A 220 -3.30 14.84 -6.95
CA ILE A 220 -4.33 13.86 -7.30
C ILE A 220 -3.95 12.53 -6.67
N LYS A 221 -4.74 12.10 -5.70
CA LYS A 221 -4.59 10.79 -5.07
C LYS A 221 -5.49 9.77 -5.76
N PRO A 222 -4.97 8.59 -6.14
CA PRO A 222 -5.81 7.56 -6.69
C PRO A 222 -6.75 7.02 -5.62
N ASN A 223 -7.99 6.76 -6.02
CA ASN A 223 -8.85 5.85 -5.28
C ASN A 223 -8.26 4.45 -5.49
N VAL A 224 -7.30 4.07 -4.65
CA VAL A 224 -6.88 2.67 -4.55
C VAL A 224 -7.86 2.01 -3.61
N PRO A 225 -8.76 1.12 -4.08
CA PRO A 225 -9.45 0.24 -3.15
C PRO A 225 -8.35 -0.50 -2.38
N ASN A 226 -8.24 -0.26 -1.08
CA ASN A 226 -7.38 -0.96 -0.12
C ASN A 226 -5.90 -0.56 0.05
N ALA A 227 -5.37 0.56 -0.48
CA ALA A 227 -3.98 0.95 -0.16
C ALA A 227 -3.75 1.31 1.32
N ASN A 228 -4.77 1.88 1.99
CA ASN A 228 -4.72 2.26 3.41
C ASN A 228 -5.45 1.29 4.35
N ASN A 229 -5.89 0.13 3.85
CA ASN A 229 -6.67 -0.81 4.67
C ASN A 229 -5.81 -1.84 5.39
N ILE A 230 -4.55 -2.04 5.01
CA ILE A 230 -3.69 -3.02 5.67
C ILE A 230 -2.86 -2.34 6.75
N LEU A 231 -3.17 -2.66 8.00
CA LEU A 231 -2.34 -2.37 9.16
C LEU A 231 -1.21 -3.41 9.18
N GLU A 232 -0.05 -3.05 8.64
CA GLU A 232 1.13 -3.93 8.57
C GLU A 232 1.68 -4.20 9.97
N GLY A 233 1.87 -5.46 10.34
CA GLY A 233 2.29 -5.86 11.69
C GLY A 233 2.02 -7.33 12.00
N ARG A 234 2.53 -7.77 13.14
CA ARG A 234 2.38 -9.12 13.71
C ARG A 234 1.56 -9.12 15.00
N GLN A 235 1.52 -8.02 15.73
CA GLN A 235 0.86 -7.93 17.02
C GLN A 235 -0.10 -6.74 17.08
N PHE A 236 -1.35 -7.02 17.47
CA PHE A 236 -2.41 -6.04 17.55
C PHE A 236 -3.17 -6.20 18.86
N ALA A 237 -3.58 -5.09 19.46
CA ALA A 237 -4.40 -5.10 20.66
C ALA A 237 -5.61 -4.18 20.52
N TRP A 238 -6.79 -4.66 20.89
CA TRP A 238 -7.99 -3.85 21.06
C TRP A 238 -8.30 -3.69 22.55
N SER A 239 -8.51 -2.45 22.98
CA SER A 239 -9.05 -2.09 24.29
C SER A 239 -10.47 -1.58 24.11
N MET A 240 -11.43 -2.16 24.82
CA MET A 240 -12.84 -1.74 24.80
C MET A 240 -13.27 -1.28 26.19
N LYS A 241 -13.75 -0.04 26.27
CA LYS A 241 -14.10 0.64 27.52
C LYS A 241 -15.59 0.91 27.59
N GLY A 242 -16.12 0.76 28.80
CA GLY A 242 -17.48 1.07 29.15
C GLY A 242 -17.57 2.42 29.87
N ILE A 243 -18.56 2.58 30.73
CA ILE A 243 -18.77 3.79 31.52
C ILE A 243 -17.57 4.08 32.42
N SER A 244 -17.24 5.35 32.62
CA SER A 244 -16.08 5.80 33.43
C SER A 244 -14.75 5.19 32.98
N ASP A 245 -14.61 4.95 31.67
CA ASP A 245 -13.43 4.35 31.03
C ASP A 245 -13.04 2.97 31.57
N PHE A 246 -14.01 2.25 32.15
CA PHE A 246 -13.84 0.88 32.60
C PHE A 246 -13.54 -0.04 31.41
N GLU A 247 -12.27 -0.43 31.24
CA GLU A 247 -11.85 -1.41 30.23
C GLU A 247 -12.39 -2.79 30.59
N PHE A 248 -13.55 -3.14 30.05
CA PHE A 248 -14.25 -4.40 30.31
C PHE A 248 -13.76 -5.54 29.42
N ALA A 249 -13.15 -5.24 28.26
CA ALA A 249 -12.59 -6.25 27.36
C ALA A 249 -11.25 -5.79 26.77
N LYS A 250 -10.30 -6.72 26.71
CA LYS A 250 -9.02 -6.58 26.01
C LYS A 250 -8.81 -7.77 25.09
N ILE A 251 -8.49 -7.50 23.83
CA ILE A 251 -8.26 -8.53 22.81
C ILE A 251 -6.83 -8.36 22.30
N ASN A 252 -5.99 -9.38 22.40
CA ASN A 252 -4.63 -9.37 21.89
C ASN A 252 -4.49 -10.43 20.79
N PHE A 253 -4.13 -10.01 19.58
CA PHE A 253 -3.88 -10.90 18.45
C PHE A 253 -2.38 -10.97 18.15
N ASN A 254 -1.86 -12.19 18.03
CA ASN A 254 -0.49 -12.48 17.63
C ASN A 254 -0.49 -13.38 16.40
N LYS A 255 -0.12 -12.81 15.26
CA LYS A 255 -0.09 -13.49 13.96
C LYS A 255 0.92 -14.64 13.92
N SER A 256 2.07 -14.51 14.59
CA SER A 256 3.11 -15.55 14.63
C SER A 256 2.69 -16.76 15.46
N ALA A 257 1.85 -16.53 16.48
CA ALA A 257 1.28 -17.61 17.28
C ALA A 257 -0.04 -18.16 16.70
N GLU A 258 -0.56 -17.54 15.63
CA GLU A 258 -1.90 -17.83 15.07
C GLU A 258 -3.01 -17.83 16.14
N GLU A 259 -2.92 -16.89 17.09
CA GLU A 259 -3.76 -16.88 18.29
C GLU A 259 -4.26 -15.48 18.62
N MET A 260 -5.54 -15.41 19.01
CA MET A 260 -6.17 -14.25 19.61
C MET A 260 -6.59 -14.57 21.05
N GLN A 261 -6.07 -13.80 22.00
CA GLN A 261 -6.42 -13.85 23.42
C GLN A 261 -7.53 -12.83 23.71
N VAL A 262 -8.67 -13.28 24.22
CA VAL A 262 -9.80 -12.44 24.62
C VAL A 262 -9.93 -12.47 26.13
N ASP A 263 -9.74 -11.33 26.77
CA ASP A 263 -9.85 -11.17 28.21
C ASP A 263 -11.00 -10.23 28.57
N LEU A 264 -11.96 -10.72 29.35
CA LEU A 264 -13.05 -9.93 29.92
C LEU A 264 -12.80 -9.69 31.41
N LYS A 265 -13.13 -8.48 31.87
CA LYS A 265 -13.12 -8.14 33.31
C LYS A 265 -14.51 -8.27 33.89
N ALA A 266 -14.59 -8.73 35.14
CA ALA A 266 -15.84 -8.76 35.88
C ALA A 266 -16.36 -7.34 36.12
N GLY A 267 -17.64 -7.10 35.83
CA GLY A 267 -18.26 -5.78 35.98
C GLY A 267 -19.42 -5.55 35.01
N VAL A 268 -20.10 -4.41 35.14
CA VAL A 268 -21.14 -3.97 34.21
C VAL A 268 -20.51 -2.98 33.21
N PRO A 269 -20.44 -3.27 31.90
CA PRO A 269 -19.79 -2.40 30.93
C PRO A 269 -20.38 -0.99 30.94
N HIS A 270 -21.71 -0.86 30.77
CA HIS A 270 -22.36 0.43 30.73
C HIS A 270 -23.87 0.31 31.02
N HIS A 271 -24.28 0.60 32.25
CA HIS A 271 -25.63 0.32 32.75
C HIS A 271 -26.79 1.05 32.03
N TYR A 272 -26.51 2.12 31.28
CA TYR A 272 -27.51 2.80 30.45
C TYR A 272 -27.90 2.06 29.15
N PHE A 273 -27.15 1.04 28.72
CA PHE A 273 -27.45 0.27 27.51
C PHE A 273 -28.12 -1.06 27.86
N ASN A 274 -29.39 -1.20 27.50
CA ASN A 274 -30.19 -2.41 27.71
C ASN A 274 -30.10 -3.42 26.55
N GLU A 275 -29.03 -3.37 25.78
CA GLU A 275 -28.79 -4.18 24.59
C GLU A 275 -27.34 -4.68 24.55
N THR A 276 -26.97 -5.42 23.49
CA THR A 276 -25.59 -5.81 23.25
C THR A 276 -24.74 -4.57 23.01
N TYR A 277 -23.85 -4.28 23.94
CA TYR A 277 -23.00 -3.10 23.93
C TYR A 277 -21.76 -3.28 23.07
N ALA A 278 -21.20 -4.50 23.07
CA ALA A 278 -20.07 -4.88 22.24
C ALA A 278 -20.16 -6.35 21.85
N SER A 279 -19.51 -6.73 20.75
CA SER A 279 -19.35 -8.12 20.37
C SER A 279 -18.02 -8.40 19.70
N ILE A 280 -17.59 -9.66 19.80
CA ILE A 280 -16.38 -10.20 19.18
C ILE A 280 -16.80 -11.41 18.37
N LYS A 281 -16.43 -11.46 17.09
CA LYS A 281 -16.73 -12.59 16.21
C LYS A 281 -15.51 -12.93 15.37
N VAL A 282 -15.20 -14.21 15.25
CA VAL A 282 -14.17 -14.73 14.35
C VAL A 282 -14.81 -15.71 13.37
N GLN A 283 -14.52 -15.53 12.08
CA GLN A 283 -14.82 -16.49 11.04
C GLN A 283 -13.53 -17.06 10.48
N ASN A 284 -13.54 -18.36 10.18
CA ASN A 284 -12.42 -18.95 9.46
C ASN A 284 -12.44 -18.53 7.97
N ALA A 285 -11.40 -18.93 7.22
CA ALA A 285 -11.30 -18.69 5.78
C ALA A 285 -12.51 -19.19 4.93
N SER A 286 -13.34 -20.10 5.44
CA SER A 286 -14.54 -20.59 4.75
C SER A 286 -15.82 -19.78 5.08
N GLY A 287 -15.70 -18.72 5.89
CA GLY A 287 -16.83 -17.92 6.37
C GLY A 287 -17.59 -18.54 7.57
N LYS A 288 -17.14 -19.69 8.10
CA LYS A 288 -17.77 -20.33 9.27
C LYS A 288 -17.39 -19.59 10.54
N VAL A 289 -18.37 -19.22 11.36
CA VAL A 289 -18.13 -18.60 12.67
C VAL A 289 -17.50 -19.65 13.60
N VAL A 290 -16.27 -19.38 14.06
CA VAL A 290 -15.51 -20.23 14.98
C VAL A 290 -15.48 -19.68 16.40
N TYR A 291 -15.75 -18.38 16.56
CA TYR A 291 -15.89 -17.74 17.86
C TYR A 291 -16.92 -16.62 17.78
N LYS A 292 -17.74 -16.50 18.84
CA LYS A 292 -18.67 -15.39 19.00
C LYS A 292 -18.87 -15.10 20.48
N LYS A 293 -18.75 -13.82 20.86
CA LYS A 293 -19.04 -13.32 22.20
C LYS A 293 -19.87 -12.05 22.09
N ASP A 294 -21.07 -12.07 22.65
CA ASP A 294 -21.93 -10.90 22.78
C ASP A 294 -21.86 -10.40 24.23
N ILE A 295 -21.63 -9.10 24.43
CA ILE A 295 -21.41 -8.47 25.73
C ILE A 295 -22.50 -7.43 25.94
N TYR A 296 -23.36 -7.67 26.92
CA TYR A 296 -24.53 -6.83 27.19
C TYR A 296 -24.16 -5.64 28.09
N GLY A 297 -24.67 -4.45 27.78
CA GLY A 297 -24.25 -3.21 28.46
C GLY A 297 -24.60 -3.17 29.94
N ASN A 298 -25.85 -3.52 30.28
CA ASN A 298 -26.38 -3.43 31.64
C ASN A 298 -26.37 -4.75 32.43
N LYS A 299 -25.72 -5.80 31.92
CA LYS A 299 -25.61 -7.08 32.64
C LYS A 299 -24.21 -7.24 33.21
N GLN A 300 -24.16 -7.81 34.42
CA GLN A 300 -22.91 -8.22 35.05
C GLN A 300 -22.18 -9.22 34.16
N GLN A 301 -20.96 -8.87 33.78
CA GLN A 301 -20.01 -9.77 33.13
C GLN A 301 -19.14 -10.44 34.19
N ASN A 302 -18.71 -11.66 33.91
CA ASN A 302 -17.71 -12.38 34.71
C ASN A 302 -16.33 -12.16 34.11
N ALA A 303 -15.28 -12.31 34.93
CA ALA A 303 -13.93 -12.37 34.41
C ALA A 303 -13.77 -13.65 33.58
N GLU A 304 -13.21 -13.53 32.39
CA GLU A 304 -13.05 -14.62 31.43
C GLU A 304 -11.79 -14.40 30.63
N SER A 305 -11.10 -15.48 30.28
CA SER A 305 -9.90 -15.45 29.47
C SER A 305 -9.95 -16.62 28.51
N GLN A 306 -10.00 -16.33 27.21
CA GLN A 306 -10.18 -17.34 26.17
C GLN A 306 -9.18 -17.16 25.04
N LYS A 307 -8.53 -18.27 24.68
CA LYS A 307 -7.68 -18.39 23.49
C LYS A 307 -8.52 -18.83 22.30
N VAL A 308 -8.44 -18.07 21.22
CA VAL A 308 -9.14 -18.32 19.96
C VAL A 308 -8.09 -18.50 18.86
N PRO A 309 -8.05 -19.66 18.18
CA PRO A 309 -7.19 -19.83 17.01
C PRO A 309 -7.61 -18.86 15.90
N VAL A 310 -6.65 -18.10 15.37
CA VAL A 310 -6.88 -17.12 14.30
C VAL A 310 -5.68 -17.15 13.35
N LYS A 311 -5.91 -17.59 12.11
CA LYS A 311 -4.87 -17.81 11.10
C LYS A 311 -4.93 -16.79 9.98
N VAL A 312 -3.89 -16.75 9.16
CA VAL A 312 -3.93 -16.01 7.88
C VAL A 312 -5.08 -16.56 7.03
N GLY A 313 -5.93 -15.66 6.54
CA GLY A 313 -7.17 -15.97 5.81
C GLY A 313 -8.42 -15.93 6.69
N ASP A 314 -8.30 -15.90 8.01
CA ASP A 314 -9.44 -15.74 8.91
C ASP A 314 -9.89 -14.27 9.02
N TYR A 315 -11.08 -14.07 9.58
CA TYR A 315 -11.74 -12.78 9.65
C TYR A 315 -12.17 -12.46 11.09
N ILE A 316 -11.99 -11.20 11.50
CA ILE A 316 -12.34 -10.69 12.82
C ILE A 316 -13.37 -9.57 12.65
N GLU A 317 -14.49 -9.65 13.35
CA GLU A 317 -15.47 -8.57 13.48
C GLU A 317 -15.60 -8.16 14.95
N LEU A 318 -15.52 -6.85 15.18
CA LEU A 318 -15.71 -6.23 16.48
C LEU A 318 -16.84 -5.21 16.38
N THR A 319 -17.73 -5.18 17.37
CA THR A 319 -18.75 -4.12 17.50
C THR A 319 -18.66 -3.46 18.85
N HIS A 320 -19.00 -2.16 18.90
CA HIS A 320 -19.03 -1.38 20.12
C HIS A 320 -19.92 -0.16 19.96
N LEU A 321 -21.00 0.00 20.74
CA LEU A 321 -21.97 1.08 20.54
C LEU A 321 -21.34 2.49 20.67
N GLU A 322 -20.31 2.63 21.51
CA GLU A 322 -19.52 3.86 21.69
C GLU A 322 -18.08 3.79 21.13
N GLY A 323 -17.83 2.94 20.12
CA GLY A 323 -16.47 2.61 19.69
C GLY A 323 -15.57 3.81 19.37
N VAL A 324 -16.12 4.88 18.76
CA VAL A 324 -15.36 6.07 18.34
C VAL A 324 -14.59 6.70 19.51
N HIS A 325 -15.17 6.65 20.72
CA HIS A 325 -14.62 7.32 21.89
C HIS A 325 -14.07 6.35 22.94
N ARG A 326 -14.50 5.08 22.90
CA ARG A 326 -14.22 4.11 23.97
C ARG A 326 -13.57 2.81 23.49
N ALA A 327 -13.28 2.67 22.20
CA ALA A 327 -12.56 1.52 21.68
C ALA A 327 -11.31 1.96 20.89
N THR A 328 -10.19 1.29 21.15
CA THR A 328 -8.90 1.63 20.54
C THR A 328 -8.22 0.37 20.06
N LEU A 329 -7.79 0.36 18.80
CA LEU A 329 -6.83 -0.58 18.23
C LEU A 329 -5.43 0.01 18.36
N THR A 330 -4.48 -0.79 18.81
CA THR A 330 -3.04 -0.48 18.84
C THR A 330 -2.30 -1.52 18.00
N ASN A 331 -1.53 -1.07 17.02
CA ASN A 331 -0.50 -1.88 16.39
C ASN A 331 0.73 -1.88 17.29
N ILE A 332 1.05 -3.03 17.89
CA ILE A 332 2.07 -3.13 18.93
C ILE A 332 3.47 -3.01 18.32
N ASP A 333 3.67 -3.43 17.07
CA ASP A 333 4.98 -3.37 16.41
C ASP A 333 5.43 -1.94 16.12
N ASN A 334 4.52 -0.99 15.92
CA ASN A 334 4.85 0.41 15.59
C ASN A 334 4.18 1.46 16.49
N SER A 335 3.49 1.03 17.54
CA SER A 335 2.77 1.88 18.51
C SER A 335 1.70 2.82 17.93
N LYS A 336 1.29 2.64 16.66
CA LYS A 336 0.20 3.44 16.08
C LYS A 336 -1.14 3.00 16.66
N GLN A 337 -1.97 3.98 16.98
CA GLN A 337 -3.30 3.76 17.53
C GLN A 337 -4.38 4.34 16.62
N GLU A 338 -5.53 3.69 16.59
CA GLU A 338 -6.73 4.18 15.93
C GLU A 338 -7.99 3.78 16.71
N SER A 339 -8.98 4.66 16.75
CA SER A 339 -10.34 4.30 17.16
C SER A 339 -11.08 3.63 16.01
N PHE A 340 -12.08 2.80 16.31
CA PHE A 340 -13.03 2.32 15.30
C PHE A 340 -14.46 2.77 15.62
N GLY A 341 -15.34 2.81 14.61
CA GLY A 341 -16.74 3.22 14.78
C GLY A 341 -17.57 2.20 15.56
N LYS A 342 -18.85 2.06 15.20
CA LYS A 342 -19.71 1.04 15.82
C LYS A 342 -19.32 -0.39 15.46
N LYS A 343 -18.57 -0.56 14.38
CA LYS A 343 -18.14 -1.84 13.83
C LYS A 343 -16.76 -1.69 13.20
N ALA A 344 -15.93 -2.71 13.37
CA ALA A 344 -14.70 -2.91 12.63
C ALA A 344 -14.64 -4.35 12.14
N MET A 345 -14.15 -4.55 10.91
CA MET A 345 -13.96 -5.87 10.31
C MET A 345 -12.58 -5.94 9.70
N TYR A 346 -11.90 -7.07 9.93
CA TYR A 346 -10.55 -7.31 9.48
C TYR A 346 -10.43 -8.69 8.83
N GLU A 347 -9.67 -8.77 7.74
CA GLU A 347 -9.10 -9.99 7.18
C GLU A 347 -7.65 -10.10 7.66
N VAL A 348 -7.26 -11.27 8.17
CA VAL A 348 -5.89 -11.54 8.59
C VAL A 348 -5.06 -11.91 7.36
N THR A 349 -4.12 -11.06 6.97
CA THR A 349 -3.25 -11.27 5.80
C THR A 349 -1.83 -11.63 6.22
N LYS A 350 -0.98 -11.95 5.23
CA LYS A 350 0.45 -12.21 5.48
C LYS A 350 1.15 -10.97 6.05
N GLU A 351 0.74 -9.78 5.62
CA GLU A 351 1.32 -8.48 5.99
C GLU A 351 0.79 -7.95 7.33
N GLY A 352 -0.46 -8.27 7.71
CA GLY A 352 -1.07 -7.79 8.95
C GLY A 352 -2.59 -7.87 8.93
N LEU A 353 -3.28 -6.83 9.43
CA LEU A 353 -4.75 -6.78 9.46
C LEU A 353 -5.27 -5.87 8.34
N LYS A 354 -6.01 -6.44 7.40
CA LYS A 354 -6.68 -5.71 6.33
C LYS A 354 -8.11 -5.35 6.73
N LYS A 355 -8.42 -4.07 6.85
CA LYS A 355 -9.79 -3.58 7.03
C LYS A 355 -10.65 -3.99 5.82
N ILE A 356 -11.83 -4.51 6.10
CA ILE A 356 -12.81 -4.92 5.08
C ILE A 356 -14.17 -4.31 5.35
N GLU A 357 -14.96 -4.13 4.31
CA GLU A 357 -16.30 -3.53 4.40
C GLU A 357 -17.41 -4.56 4.62
N LYS A 358 -17.14 -5.84 4.32
CA LYS A 358 -18.10 -6.94 4.44
C LYS A 358 -17.38 -8.23 4.85
N MET A 359 -17.92 -8.94 5.84
CA MET A 359 -17.51 -10.30 6.17
C MET A 359 -17.87 -11.27 5.04
N PRO A 360 -17.07 -12.32 4.79
CA PRO A 360 -17.43 -13.34 3.81
C PRO A 360 -18.75 -14.04 4.19
N GLU A 361 -19.54 -14.38 3.18
CA GLU A 361 -20.64 -15.31 3.33
C GLU A 361 -20.08 -16.73 3.44
N SER A 362 -20.77 -17.62 4.16
CA SER A 362 -20.34 -19.02 4.26
C SER A 362 -20.33 -19.63 2.87
N THR A 363 -19.16 -20.00 2.36
CA THR A 363 -19.01 -20.69 1.08
C THR A 363 -19.20 -22.20 1.20
N ILE A 364 -19.25 -22.71 2.43
CA ILE A 364 -19.66 -24.09 2.71
C ILE A 364 -21.19 -24.14 2.68
N LEU A 365 -21.72 -24.84 1.69
CA LEU A 365 -23.06 -25.42 1.74
C LEU A 365 -23.01 -26.54 2.79
N ASP A 366 -23.53 -26.28 3.98
CA ASP A 366 -23.65 -27.28 5.05
C ASP A 366 -24.92 -28.12 4.83
N GLY A 367 -24.79 -29.44 4.94
CA GLY A 367 -25.86 -30.39 4.62
C GLY A 367 -25.35 -31.76 4.17
N ASN A 368 -26.19 -32.78 4.31
CA ASN A 368 -25.87 -34.14 3.84
C ASN A 368 -26.39 -34.40 2.42
N GLN A 369 -27.18 -33.50 1.84
CA GLN A 369 -27.78 -33.67 0.52
C GLN A 369 -27.53 -32.44 -0.33
N PHE A 370 -26.95 -32.67 -1.50
CA PHE A 370 -26.65 -31.65 -2.50
C PHE A 370 -27.37 -32.00 -3.79
N ALA A 371 -27.96 -31.02 -4.47
CA ALA A 371 -28.64 -31.22 -5.74
C ALA A 371 -28.19 -30.16 -6.76
N TRP A 372 -27.79 -30.61 -7.94
CA TRP A 372 -27.49 -29.76 -9.10
C TRP A 372 -28.52 -30.01 -10.19
N SER A 373 -28.97 -28.92 -10.83
CA SER A 373 -29.86 -28.92 -11.98
C SER A 373 -29.10 -28.33 -13.16
N LEU A 374 -28.80 -29.16 -14.17
CA LEU A 374 -28.11 -28.72 -15.38
C LEU A 374 -29.17 -28.42 -16.44
N LYS A 375 -29.19 -27.16 -16.88
CA LYS A 375 -30.17 -26.64 -17.83
C LYS A 375 -29.52 -26.29 -19.15
N GLY A 376 -30.21 -26.63 -20.22
CA GLY A 376 -29.90 -26.29 -21.60
C GLY A 376 -30.68 -25.06 -22.06
N ILE A 377 -30.88 -24.94 -23.37
CA ILE A 377 -31.61 -23.82 -23.97
C ILE A 377 -33.04 -23.71 -23.40
N SER A 378 -33.51 -22.48 -23.20
CA SER A 378 -34.84 -22.19 -22.64
C SER A 378 -35.12 -22.86 -21.29
N ASP A 379 -34.10 -22.95 -20.43
CA ASP A 379 -34.16 -23.56 -19.10
C ASP A 379 -34.52 -25.06 -19.08
N PHE A 380 -34.31 -25.77 -20.20
CA PHE A 380 -34.54 -27.22 -20.27
C PHE A 380 -33.59 -27.99 -19.36
N GLU A 381 -34.05 -28.45 -18.20
CA GLU A 381 -33.27 -29.30 -17.30
C GLU A 381 -33.05 -30.69 -17.91
N PHE A 382 -31.85 -30.92 -18.44
CA PHE A 382 -31.47 -32.17 -19.09
C PHE A 382 -30.78 -33.15 -18.15
N ALA A 383 -30.20 -32.67 -17.04
CA ALA A 383 -29.62 -33.53 -16.02
C ALA A 383 -29.90 -33.00 -14.62
N LYS A 384 -30.19 -33.90 -13.69
CA LYS A 384 -30.25 -33.62 -12.26
C LYS A 384 -29.29 -34.55 -11.53
N ILE A 385 -28.39 -33.98 -10.74
CA ILE A 385 -27.40 -34.73 -9.96
C ILE A 385 -27.72 -34.53 -8.49
N ASN A 386 -27.93 -35.60 -7.75
CA ASN A 386 -28.10 -35.57 -6.30
C ASN A 386 -26.91 -36.28 -5.65
N PHE A 387 -26.28 -35.68 -4.65
CA PHE A 387 -25.21 -36.29 -3.87
C PHE A 387 -25.62 -36.35 -2.40
N ASN A 388 -25.55 -37.55 -1.82
CA ASN A 388 -25.78 -37.76 -0.40
C ASN A 388 -24.45 -38.08 0.28
N LYS A 389 -23.97 -37.14 1.10
CA LYS A 389 -22.70 -37.25 1.80
C LYS A 389 -22.71 -38.33 2.88
N SER A 390 -23.86 -38.65 3.48
CA SER A 390 -23.95 -39.68 4.53
C SER A 390 -23.85 -41.10 3.98
N THR A 391 -24.28 -41.31 2.73
CA THR A 391 -24.18 -42.61 2.05
C THR A 391 -23.03 -42.65 1.03
N GLU A 392 -22.37 -41.52 0.78
CA GLU A 392 -21.37 -41.31 -0.28
C GLU A 392 -21.90 -41.66 -1.69
N GLU A 393 -23.22 -41.63 -1.87
CA GLU A 393 -23.87 -41.96 -3.14
C GLU A 393 -24.15 -40.72 -3.98
N MET A 394 -23.86 -40.84 -5.28
CA MET A 394 -24.26 -39.86 -6.29
C MET A 394 -25.26 -40.50 -7.24
N GLN A 395 -26.42 -39.87 -7.39
CA GLN A 395 -27.48 -40.27 -8.32
C GLN A 395 -27.62 -39.22 -9.41
N MET A 396 -27.65 -39.67 -10.65
CA MET A 396 -27.84 -38.81 -11.81
C MET A 396 -29.08 -39.25 -12.58
N ASP A 397 -29.98 -38.31 -12.81
CA ASP A 397 -31.15 -38.47 -13.67
C ASP A 397 -30.96 -37.65 -14.94
N LEU A 398 -31.04 -38.32 -16.10
CA LEU A 398 -30.84 -37.73 -17.43
C LEU A 398 -32.15 -37.77 -18.21
N LYS A 399 -32.58 -36.61 -18.71
CA LYS A 399 -33.75 -36.52 -19.59
C LYS A 399 -33.33 -36.61 -21.05
N ALA A 400 -34.10 -37.37 -21.83
CA ALA A 400 -33.92 -37.45 -23.27
C ALA A 400 -34.15 -36.09 -23.94
N GLY A 401 -33.27 -35.70 -24.85
CA GLY A 401 -33.33 -34.42 -25.57
C GLY A 401 -31.94 -33.91 -25.93
N VAL A 402 -31.90 -32.83 -26.72
CA VAL A 402 -30.65 -32.11 -27.04
C VAL A 402 -30.56 -30.91 -26.10
N PRO A 403 -29.60 -30.87 -25.16
CA PRO A 403 -29.47 -29.76 -24.20
C PRO A 403 -29.37 -28.40 -24.89
N HIS A 404 -28.65 -28.32 -26.00
CA HIS A 404 -28.49 -27.06 -26.73
C HIS A 404 -28.18 -27.33 -28.21
N HIS A 405 -29.14 -27.08 -29.10
CA HIS A 405 -29.04 -27.44 -30.52
C HIS A 405 -28.16 -26.50 -31.37
N TYR A 406 -27.56 -25.48 -30.76
CA TYR A 406 -26.61 -24.58 -31.43
C TYR A 406 -25.14 -24.94 -31.21
N PHE A 407 -24.83 -25.91 -30.34
CA PHE A 407 -23.47 -26.41 -30.14
C PHE A 407 -23.39 -27.79 -30.77
N ASN A 408 -22.60 -27.92 -31.84
CA ASN A 408 -22.46 -29.14 -32.65
C ASN A 408 -21.11 -29.85 -32.45
N GLU A 409 -20.37 -29.50 -31.39
CA GLU A 409 -19.08 -30.12 -31.06
C GLU A 409 -19.23 -31.44 -30.30
#